data_AF-A0A7S1AHJ8-F1
#
_entry.id   AF-A0A7S1AHJ8-F1
#
_cell.length_a   1.000
_cell.length_b   1.000
_cell.length_c   1.000
_cell.angle_alpha   90.00
_cell.angle_beta   90.00
_cell.angle_gamma   90.00
#
_symmetry.space_group_name_H-M   'P 1'
#
loop_
_entity.id
_entity.type
_entity.pdbx_description
1 polymer ?
#
loop_
_entity_poly.entity_id
_entity_poly.type
_entity_poly.pdbx_seq_one_letter_code
_entity_poly.pdbx_strand_id
1 'polypeptide(L)'
;KIQQPGRLEWFTAFEKAFAVIFSVEMALRLLAHEGGYFLSLWNTGDLCAVLFTVLSTFIPNRTLTIMNNAMVVLRFVRPERLLLVVSYLRFAPQRGGVHLRLLVLACKTSIGALCWATVLLICLLLLSSIVFVQGATTYVDDASPSDPFVEDLREHFRSMPMTMLTLFVCLLGEADFKGIINVLRKVGQWYLVLFIALLLFLTLSVSNVIAGVFVADAIDVAKRDREINMRAQMMEARQNME
;
A
#
# COMPACT_ATOMS: atom_id res chain seq x y z
N LYS A 1 32.35 -14.41 7.20
CA LYS A 1 31.13 -14.23 8.01
C LYS A 1 31.54 -13.57 9.33
N ILE A 2 31.73 -12.24 9.31
CA ILE A 2 32.34 -11.50 10.43
C ILE A 2 31.23 -11.16 11.43
N GLN A 3 31.14 -11.94 12.49
CA GLN A 3 30.36 -11.63 13.68
C GLN A 3 31.13 -10.52 14.43
N GLN A 4 30.73 -9.25 14.29
CA GLN A 4 31.23 -8.17 15.15
C GLN A 4 30.28 -8.01 16.35
N PRO A 5 30.59 -8.60 17.52
CA PRO A 5 29.67 -8.65 18.67
C PRO A 5 29.30 -7.26 19.21
N GLY A 6 30.17 -6.25 19.03
CA GLY A 6 29.90 -4.90 19.52
C GLY A 6 28.82 -4.13 18.77
N ARG A 7 28.47 -4.48 17.51
CA ARG A 7 27.49 -3.71 16.73
C ARG A 7 26.03 -3.98 17.12
N LEU A 8 25.77 -5.14 17.73
CA LEU A 8 24.44 -5.56 18.15
C LEU A 8 24.04 -4.98 19.51
N GLU A 9 25.00 -4.79 20.42
CA GLU A 9 24.71 -4.38 21.80
C GLU A 9 24.27 -2.92 21.89
N TRP A 10 24.95 -1.98 21.21
CA TRP A 10 24.49 -0.60 21.19
C TRP A 10 23.14 -0.49 20.47
N PHE A 11 22.96 -1.19 19.37
CA PHE A 11 21.70 -1.17 18.61
C PHE A 11 20.52 -1.66 19.46
N THR A 12 20.67 -2.78 20.16
CA THR A 12 19.64 -3.32 21.07
C THR A 12 19.41 -2.44 22.31
N ALA A 13 20.45 -1.77 22.82
CA ALA A 13 20.30 -0.80 23.90
C ALA A 13 19.50 0.43 23.44
N PHE A 14 19.77 0.93 22.23
CA PHE A 14 18.99 2.00 21.61
C PHE A 14 17.52 1.60 21.40
N GLU A 15 17.26 0.40 20.88
CA GLU A 15 15.89 -0.11 20.71
C GLU A 15 15.10 -0.14 22.02
N LYS A 16 15.73 -0.62 23.10
CA LYS A 16 15.11 -0.66 24.44
C LYS A 16 14.85 0.75 24.98
N ALA A 17 15.82 1.66 24.84
CA ALA A 17 15.67 3.04 25.30
C ALA A 17 14.50 3.74 24.59
N PHE A 18 14.42 3.60 23.27
CA PHE A 18 13.29 4.13 22.49
C PHE A 18 11.96 3.50 22.90
N ALA A 19 11.89 2.17 23.04
CA ALA A 19 10.66 1.48 23.46
C ALA A 19 10.13 2.01 24.80
N VAL A 20 11.01 2.28 25.77
CA VAL A 20 10.62 2.87 27.06
C VAL A 20 10.11 4.30 26.89
N ILE A 21 10.82 5.15 26.15
CA ILE A 21 10.42 6.54 25.90
C ILE A 21 9.02 6.60 25.24
N PHE A 22 8.78 5.78 24.22
CA PHE A 22 7.48 5.71 23.56
C PHE A 22 6.37 5.18 24.45
N SER A 23 6.68 4.20 25.32
CA SER A 23 5.71 3.66 26.27
C SER A 23 5.26 4.72 27.27
N VAL A 24 6.21 5.51 27.79
CA VAL A 24 5.93 6.62 28.71
C VAL A 24 5.12 7.71 28.01
N GLU A 25 5.48 8.08 26.79
CA GLU A 25 4.74 9.07 26.00
C GLU A 25 3.30 8.60 25.71
N MET A 26 3.11 7.33 25.34
CA MET A 26 1.77 6.76 25.13
C MET A 26 0.94 6.79 26.40
N ALA A 27 1.53 6.45 27.54
CA ALA A 27 0.85 6.54 28.84
C ALA A 27 0.41 7.98 29.12
N LEU A 28 1.29 8.97 28.88
CA LEU A 28 0.96 10.39 29.05
C LEU A 28 -0.18 10.84 28.12
N ARG A 29 -0.19 10.43 26.85
CA ARG A 29 -1.26 10.78 25.90
C ARG A 29 -2.59 10.11 26.27
N LEU A 30 -2.55 8.87 26.74
CA LEU A 30 -3.74 8.15 27.19
C LEU A 30 -4.36 8.84 28.41
N LEU A 31 -3.53 9.27 29.35
CA LEU A 31 -3.94 10.03 30.53
C LEU A 31 -4.49 11.42 30.16
N ALA A 32 -3.92 12.07 29.14
CA ALA A 32 -4.34 13.42 28.73
C ALA A 32 -5.60 13.48 27.86
N HIS A 33 -6.04 12.37 27.22
CA HIS A 33 -7.16 12.37 26.26
C HIS A 33 -8.38 11.52 26.70
N GLU A 34 -8.43 11.08 27.96
CA GLU A 34 -9.59 10.53 28.68
C GLU A 34 -10.65 9.82 27.80
N GLY A 35 -10.23 8.78 27.07
CA GLY A 35 -11.11 7.91 26.27
C GLY A 35 -11.37 8.34 24.82
N GLY A 36 -11.20 9.63 24.48
CA GLY A 36 -11.26 10.11 23.09
C GLY A 36 -10.10 9.62 22.21
N TYR A 37 -9.05 9.08 22.83
CA TYR A 37 -7.87 8.54 22.17
C TYR A 37 -8.17 7.32 21.29
N PHE A 38 -9.12 6.47 21.68
CA PHE A 38 -9.46 5.23 20.94
C PHE A 38 -10.34 5.46 19.70
N LEU A 39 -10.98 6.62 19.59
CA LEU A 39 -11.82 6.97 18.44
C LEU A 39 -11.00 7.36 17.20
N SER A 40 -9.73 7.73 17.38
CA SER A 40 -8.81 8.01 16.28
C SER A 40 -8.06 6.74 15.89
N LEU A 41 -8.35 6.21 14.69
CA LEU A 41 -7.65 5.05 14.09
C LEU A 41 -6.12 5.18 14.12
N TRP A 42 -5.59 6.41 14.06
CA TRP A 42 -4.15 6.66 14.10
C TRP A 42 -3.55 6.52 15.50
N ASN A 43 -4.28 6.97 16.52
CA ASN A 43 -3.85 6.86 17.91
C ASN A 43 -3.93 5.40 18.38
N THR A 44 -4.95 4.67 17.94
CA THR A 44 -5.09 3.22 18.14
C THR A 44 -3.98 2.46 17.41
N GLY A 45 -3.64 2.86 16.18
CA GLY A 45 -2.51 2.28 15.43
C GLY A 45 -1.15 2.52 16.10
N ASP A 46 -0.89 3.75 16.56
CA ASP A 46 0.32 4.10 17.30
C ASP A 46 0.40 3.30 18.62
N LEU A 47 -0.72 3.13 19.34
CA LEU A 47 -0.81 2.31 20.56
C LEU A 47 -0.53 0.83 20.29
N CYS A 48 -1.13 0.25 19.25
CA CYS A 48 -0.88 -1.14 18.87
C CYS A 48 0.59 -1.36 18.49
N ALA A 49 1.21 -0.43 17.77
CA ALA A 49 2.62 -0.52 17.38
C ALA A 49 3.56 -0.47 18.60
N VAL A 50 3.31 0.42 19.57
CA VAL A 50 4.09 0.51 20.80
C VAL A 50 3.91 -0.74 21.66
N LEU A 51 2.68 -1.22 21.83
CA LEU A 51 2.38 -2.45 22.58
C LEU A 51 3.08 -3.67 21.95
N PHE A 52 3.05 -3.76 20.62
CA PHE A 52 3.72 -4.83 19.88
C PHE A 52 5.25 -4.79 20.04
N THR A 53 5.85 -3.59 19.99
CA THR A 53 7.30 -3.38 20.18
C THR A 53 7.74 -3.76 21.60
N VAL A 54 6.94 -3.45 22.61
CA VAL A 54 7.19 -3.86 24.00
C VAL A 54 7.10 -5.39 24.11
N LEU A 55 6.06 -5.99 23.53
CA LEU A 55 5.86 -7.44 23.56
C LEU A 55 7.04 -8.19 22.90
N SER A 56 7.50 -7.73 21.74
CA SER A 56 8.63 -8.35 21.02
C SER A 56 9.99 -8.14 21.69
N THR A 57 10.16 -7.03 22.43
CA THR A 57 11.44 -6.68 23.06
C THR A 57 11.60 -7.35 24.43
N PHE A 58 10.51 -7.50 25.18
CA PHE A 58 10.54 -7.97 26.57
C PHE A 58 10.11 -9.43 26.74
N ILE A 59 9.38 -10.03 25.79
CA ILE A 59 9.09 -11.47 25.84
C ILE A 59 10.23 -12.25 25.16
N PRO A 60 11.00 -13.06 25.90
CA PRO A 60 12.05 -13.87 25.30
C PRO A 60 11.45 -14.94 24.38
N ASN A 61 12.07 -15.11 23.19
CA ASN A 61 11.70 -16.06 22.13
C ASN A 61 11.53 -17.54 22.55
N ARG A 62 11.79 -17.90 23.81
CA ARG A 62 11.74 -19.29 24.31
C ARG A 62 10.41 -19.71 24.91
N THR A 63 9.45 -18.81 25.14
CA THR A 63 8.15 -19.15 25.77
C THR A 63 7.01 -19.31 24.74
N LEU A 64 7.22 -18.97 23.47
CA LEU A 64 6.16 -18.86 22.45
C LEU A 64 6.24 -19.94 21.35
N THR A 65 6.55 -21.18 21.70
CA THR A 65 6.51 -22.31 20.74
C THR A 65 5.08 -22.66 20.30
N ILE A 66 4.05 -22.19 21.02
CA ILE A 66 2.64 -22.56 20.78
C ILE A 66 1.95 -21.72 19.68
N MET A 67 2.55 -20.61 19.20
CA MET A 67 1.88 -19.70 18.24
C MET A 67 2.67 -19.48 16.94
N ASN A 68 3.04 -20.56 16.26
CA ASN A 68 3.85 -20.49 15.03
C ASN A 68 3.14 -19.75 13.87
N ASN A 69 1.82 -19.88 13.74
CA ASN A 69 1.07 -19.22 12.66
C ASN A 69 0.87 -17.71 12.91
N ALA A 70 0.66 -17.31 14.17
CA ALA A 70 0.64 -15.89 14.52
C ALA A 70 2.04 -15.28 14.28
N MET A 71 3.11 -15.99 14.61
CA MET A 71 4.48 -15.51 14.38
C MET A 71 4.85 -15.29 12.90
N VAL A 72 4.24 -16.01 11.94
CA VAL A 72 4.43 -15.72 10.51
C VAL A 72 3.77 -14.39 10.15
N VAL A 73 2.55 -14.14 10.60
CA VAL A 73 1.89 -12.82 10.44
C VAL A 73 2.71 -11.73 11.12
N LEU A 74 3.21 -11.97 12.34
CA LEU A 74 4.08 -11.04 13.07
C LEU A 74 5.46 -10.81 12.41
N ARG A 75 5.92 -11.70 11.52
CA ARG A 75 7.13 -11.48 10.71
C ARG A 75 6.88 -10.56 9.50
N PHE A 76 5.66 -10.56 8.97
CA PHE A 76 5.21 -9.60 7.94
C PHE A 76 4.76 -8.28 8.55
N VAL A 77 4.28 -8.30 9.80
CA VAL A 77 4.08 -7.11 10.63
C VAL A 77 5.43 -6.67 11.22
N ARG A 78 6.38 -6.33 10.35
CA ARG A 78 7.52 -5.43 10.67
C ARG A 78 7.29 -3.93 10.37
N PRO A 79 6.05 -3.39 10.19
CA PRO A 79 5.84 -1.97 9.98
C PRO A 79 5.91 -1.19 11.27
N GLU A 80 6.02 -1.78 12.47
CA GLU A 80 6.25 -1.06 13.72
C GLU A 80 7.47 -0.14 13.60
N ARG A 81 8.53 -0.59 12.93
CA ARG A 81 9.71 0.25 12.66
C ARG A 81 9.41 1.38 11.69
N LEU A 82 8.57 1.15 10.67
CA LEU A 82 8.18 2.16 9.68
C LEU A 82 7.19 3.18 10.26
N LEU A 83 6.25 2.74 11.09
CA LEU A 83 5.29 3.54 11.84
C LEU A 83 6.00 4.37 12.91
N LEU A 84 7.00 3.79 13.58
CA LEU A 84 7.90 4.54 14.47
C LEU A 84 8.65 5.62 13.70
N VAL A 85 9.21 5.35 12.51
CA VAL A 85 9.82 6.39 11.64
C VAL A 85 8.83 7.50 11.31
N VAL A 86 7.60 7.17 10.90
CA VAL A 86 6.55 8.17 10.66
C VAL A 86 6.25 8.99 11.92
N SER A 87 6.23 8.36 13.09
CA SER A 87 6.07 9.03 14.38
C SER A 87 7.28 9.92 14.73
N TYR A 88 8.52 9.45 14.57
CA TYR A 88 9.74 10.25 14.74
C TYR A 88 9.76 11.48 13.81
N LEU A 89 9.26 11.34 12.59
CA LEU A 89 9.12 12.44 11.63
C LEU A 89 8.06 13.48 12.05
N ARG A 90 7.06 13.08 12.87
CA ARG A 90 6.15 14.03 13.54
C ARG A 90 6.84 14.80 14.69
N PHE A 91 7.99 14.35 15.19
CA PHE A 91 8.69 14.96 16.34
C PHE A 91 10.02 15.65 15.99
N ALA A 92 10.53 15.51 14.77
CA ALA A 92 11.70 16.28 14.33
C ALA A 92 11.42 17.80 14.46
N PRO A 93 12.28 18.59 15.16
CA PRO A 93 12.03 20.00 15.46
C PRO A 93 11.92 20.88 14.21
N GLN A 94 10.79 21.58 14.13
CA GLN A 94 10.44 22.89 13.56
C GLN A 94 11.23 23.62 12.44
N ARG A 95 12.28 23.08 11.78
CA ARG A 95 12.94 23.82 10.67
C ARG A 95 13.05 23.08 9.33
N GLY A 96 12.89 21.75 9.29
CA GLY A 96 12.94 20.98 8.01
C GLY A 96 11.80 19.99 7.77
N GLY A 97 10.99 19.68 8.80
CA GLY A 97 9.98 18.62 8.73
C GLY A 97 8.60 19.03 8.19
N VAL A 98 8.36 20.32 7.95
CA VAL A 98 7.04 20.83 7.51
C VAL A 98 6.67 20.24 6.15
N HIS A 99 7.59 20.24 5.18
CA HIS A 99 7.37 19.64 3.87
C HIS A 99 7.09 18.14 3.93
N LEU A 100 7.80 17.41 4.80
CA LEU A 100 7.60 15.98 4.96
C LEU A 100 6.26 15.66 5.64
N ARG A 101 5.84 16.46 6.63
CA ARG A 101 4.53 16.33 7.29
C ARG A 101 3.39 16.63 6.32
N LEU A 102 3.56 17.62 5.44
CA LEU A 102 2.61 17.94 4.38
C LEU A 102 2.49 16.80 3.37
N LEU A 103 3.62 16.21 2.94
CA LEU A 103 3.62 15.03 2.06
C LEU A 103 2.95 13.82 2.72
N VAL A 104 3.23 13.56 4.00
CA VAL A 104 2.58 12.46 4.75
C VAL A 104 1.09 12.72 4.90
N LEU A 105 0.68 13.95 5.19
CA LEU A 105 -0.75 14.31 5.30
C LEU A 105 -1.46 14.18 3.95
N ALA A 106 -0.82 14.60 2.86
CA ALA A 106 -1.33 14.42 1.50
C ALA A 106 -1.46 12.93 1.14
N CYS A 107 -0.44 12.11 1.42
CA CYS A 107 -0.55 10.66 1.25
C CYS A 107 -1.73 10.09 2.06
N LYS A 108 -1.92 10.53 3.31
CA LYS A 108 -3.04 10.06 4.15
C LYS A 108 -4.40 10.40 3.55
N THR A 109 -4.58 11.58 2.99
CA THR A 109 -5.84 11.97 2.33
C THR A 109 -6.07 11.17 1.05
N SER A 110 -5.02 10.88 0.29
CA SER A 110 -5.13 10.12 -0.97
C SER A 110 -5.32 8.60 -0.77
N ILE A 111 -5.01 8.02 0.41
CA ILE A 111 -5.19 6.57 0.67
C ILE A 111 -6.63 6.10 0.42
N GLY A 112 -7.63 6.91 0.80
CA GLY A 112 -9.04 6.55 0.57
C GLY A 112 -9.36 6.43 -0.91
N ALA A 113 -8.94 7.40 -1.72
CA ALA A 113 -9.11 7.39 -3.16
C ALA A 113 -8.32 6.24 -3.83
N LEU A 114 -7.08 6.00 -3.37
CA LEU A 114 -6.25 4.88 -3.86
C LEU A 114 -6.85 3.52 -3.52
N CYS A 115 -7.51 3.37 -2.36
CA CYS A 115 -8.19 2.13 -1.98
C CYS A 115 -9.31 1.81 -2.98
N TRP A 116 -10.17 2.78 -3.29
CA TRP A 116 -11.24 2.61 -4.28
C TRP A 116 -10.71 2.37 -5.69
N ALA A 117 -9.65 3.07 -6.09
CA ALA A 117 -8.97 2.82 -7.35
C ALA A 117 -8.40 1.39 -7.42
N THR A 118 -7.84 0.89 -6.32
CA THR A 118 -7.32 -0.48 -6.21
C THR A 118 -8.44 -1.51 -6.29
N VAL A 119 -9.58 -1.27 -5.64
CA VAL A 119 -10.77 -2.14 -5.77
C VAL A 119 -11.22 -2.20 -7.23
N LEU A 120 -11.32 -1.05 -7.90
CA LEU A 120 -11.70 -0.99 -9.31
C LEU A 120 -10.69 -1.74 -10.20
N LEU A 121 -9.39 -1.59 -9.95
CA LEU A 121 -8.34 -2.33 -10.64
C LEU A 121 -8.49 -3.85 -10.43
N ILE A 122 -8.71 -4.30 -9.19
CA ILE A 122 -8.94 -5.71 -8.88
C ILE A 122 -10.17 -6.23 -9.62
N CYS A 123 -11.28 -5.47 -9.65
CA CYS A 123 -12.48 -5.84 -10.41
C CYS A 123 -12.20 -5.97 -11.92
N LEU A 124 -11.43 -5.05 -12.51
CA LEU A 124 -11.07 -5.13 -13.93
C LEU A 124 -10.20 -6.35 -14.23
N LEU A 125 -9.21 -6.64 -13.38
CA LEU A 125 -8.37 -7.83 -13.50
C LEU A 125 -9.19 -9.11 -13.34
N LEU A 126 -10.13 -9.12 -12.40
CA LEU A 126 -11.06 -10.23 -12.14
C LEU A 126 -11.91 -10.52 -13.39
N LEU A 127 -12.59 -9.50 -13.93
CA LEU A 127 -13.43 -9.66 -15.13
C LEU A 127 -12.62 -10.11 -16.34
N SER A 128 -11.45 -9.51 -16.56
CA SER A 128 -10.56 -9.88 -17.66
C SER A 128 -10.04 -11.31 -17.52
N SER A 129 -9.71 -11.72 -16.30
CA SER A 129 -9.21 -13.08 -16.03
C SER A 129 -10.22 -14.16 -16.40
N ILE A 130 -11.52 -13.92 -16.22
CA ILE A 130 -12.58 -14.87 -16.60
C ILE A 130 -12.53 -15.11 -18.11
N VAL A 131 -12.42 -14.05 -18.91
CA VAL A 131 -12.40 -14.14 -20.37
C VAL A 131 -11.19 -14.94 -20.85
N PHE A 132 -10.00 -14.68 -20.30
CA PHE A 132 -8.78 -15.38 -20.69
C PHE A 132 -8.76 -16.85 -20.23
N VAL A 133 -9.21 -17.14 -19.00
CA VAL A 133 -9.33 -18.52 -18.53
C VAL A 133 -10.33 -19.29 -19.39
N GLN A 134 -11.47 -18.68 -19.76
CA GLN A 134 -12.43 -19.33 -20.63
C GLN A 134 -11.84 -19.66 -22.00
N GLY A 135 -11.12 -18.72 -22.62
CA GLY A 135 -10.42 -18.97 -23.88
C GLY A 135 -9.35 -20.06 -23.75
N ALA A 136 -8.59 -20.05 -22.64
CA ALA A 136 -7.58 -21.06 -22.38
C ALA A 136 -8.19 -22.46 -22.20
N THR A 137 -9.28 -22.59 -21.44
CA THR A 137 -9.97 -23.87 -21.24
C THR A 137 -10.51 -24.41 -22.57
N THR A 138 -11.15 -23.58 -23.39
CA THR A 138 -11.64 -24.00 -24.70
C THR A 138 -10.51 -24.49 -25.61
N TYR A 139 -9.36 -23.80 -25.63
CA TYR A 139 -8.21 -24.26 -26.39
C TYR A 139 -7.67 -25.61 -25.87
N VAL A 140 -7.60 -25.80 -24.56
CA VAL A 140 -7.12 -27.05 -23.95
C VAL A 140 -8.06 -28.23 -24.22
N ASP A 141 -9.38 -27.99 -24.23
CA ASP A 141 -10.38 -29.02 -24.52
C ASP A 141 -10.31 -29.51 -25.98
N ASP A 142 -9.97 -28.62 -26.92
CA ASP A 142 -9.83 -28.93 -28.35
C ASP A 142 -8.42 -29.42 -28.74
N ALA A 143 -7.42 -29.25 -27.86
CA ALA A 143 -6.02 -29.56 -28.15
C ALA A 143 -5.71 -31.06 -28.03
N SER A 144 -4.72 -31.51 -28.81
CA SER A 144 -4.18 -32.87 -28.70
C SER A 144 -3.36 -33.02 -27.39
N PRO A 145 -3.35 -34.19 -26.72
CA PRO A 145 -2.61 -34.40 -25.47
C PRO A 145 -1.10 -34.17 -25.54
N SER A 146 -0.53 -34.12 -26.75
CA SER A 146 0.89 -33.91 -27.02
C SER A 146 1.24 -32.49 -27.48
N ASP A 147 0.30 -31.53 -27.40
CA ASP A 147 0.56 -30.14 -27.78
C ASP A 147 1.50 -29.45 -26.76
N PRO A 148 2.72 -29.03 -27.16
CA PRO A 148 3.66 -28.36 -26.28
C PRO A 148 3.15 -27.00 -25.74
N PHE A 149 2.18 -26.36 -26.41
CA PHE A 149 1.66 -25.05 -26.01
C PHE A 149 0.68 -25.11 -24.83
N VAL A 150 0.13 -26.29 -24.52
CA VAL A 150 -0.84 -26.47 -23.42
C VAL A 150 -0.18 -26.20 -22.06
N GLU A 151 1.09 -26.58 -21.89
CA GLU A 151 1.78 -26.39 -20.62
C GLU A 151 2.14 -24.91 -20.38
N ASP A 152 2.62 -24.22 -21.41
CA ASP A 152 2.89 -22.76 -21.37
C ASP A 152 1.60 -21.96 -21.10
N LEU A 153 0.49 -22.40 -21.68
CA LEU A 153 -0.84 -21.81 -21.45
C LEU A 153 -1.31 -22.04 -20.01
N ARG A 154 -1.07 -23.23 -19.44
CA ARG A 154 -1.41 -23.55 -18.05
C ARG A 154 -0.55 -22.79 -17.05
N GLU A 155 0.70 -22.51 -17.35
CA GLU A 155 1.56 -21.70 -16.47
C GLU A 155 0.92 -20.33 -16.17
N HIS A 156 0.33 -19.71 -17.20
CA HIS A 156 -0.18 -18.34 -17.12
C HIS A 156 -1.69 -18.25 -16.88
N PHE A 157 -2.47 -19.18 -17.46
CA PHE A 157 -3.94 -19.09 -17.57
C PHE A 157 -4.71 -20.29 -16.98
N ARG A 158 -4.06 -21.13 -16.16
CA ARG A 158 -4.71 -22.32 -15.56
C ARG A 158 -5.88 -21.98 -14.62
N SER A 159 -5.79 -20.88 -13.89
CA SER A 159 -6.81 -20.50 -12.91
C SER A 159 -7.03 -19.00 -12.91
N MET A 160 -8.20 -18.58 -12.41
CA MET A 160 -8.56 -17.17 -12.31
C MET A 160 -7.56 -16.36 -11.46
N PRO A 161 -7.16 -16.78 -10.25
CA PRO A 161 -6.16 -16.03 -9.47
C PRO A 161 -4.79 -15.98 -10.15
N MET A 162 -4.38 -17.06 -10.81
CA MET A 162 -3.10 -17.11 -11.54
C MET A 162 -3.12 -16.16 -12.74
N THR A 163 -4.24 -16.12 -13.47
CA THR A 163 -4.43 -15.21 -14.59
C THR A 163 -4.44 -13.76 -14.13
N MET A 164 -5.10 -13.45 -13.00
CA MET A 164 -5.05 -12.12 -12.40
C MET A 164 -3.62 -11.72 -12.04
N LEU A 165 -2.84 -12.64 -11.46
CA LEU A 165 -1.42 -12.42 -11.16
C LEU A 165 -0.62 -12.17 -12.44
N THR A 166 -0.81 -12.97 -13.48
CA THR A 166 -0.15 -12.79 -14.77
C THR A 166 -0.45 -11.41 -15.37
N LEU A 167 -1.73 -11.02 -15.42
CA LEU A 167 -2.16 -9.71 -15.91
C LEU A 167 -1.59 -8.56 -15.06
N PHE A 168 -1.49 -8.75 -13.74
CA PHE A 168 -0.88 -7.77 -12.84
C PHE A 168 0.63 -7.62 -13.07
N VAL A 169 1.37 -8.73 -13.24
CA VAL A 169 2.81 -8.68 -13.57
C VAL A 169 3.04 -8.07 -14.95
N CYS A 170 2.13 -8.31 -15.91
CA CYS A 170 2.15 -7.62 -17.21
C CYS A 170 1.94 -6.12 -17.07
N LEU A 171 0.98 -5.70 -16.23
CA LEU A 171 0.73 -4.29 -15.93
C LEU A 171 1.95 -3.60 -15.31
N LEU A 172 2.70 -4.31 -14.46
CA LEU A 172 3.95 -3.81 -13.88
C LEU A 172 5.10 -3.71 -14.90
N GLY A 173 4.99 -4.36 -16.06
CA GLY A 173 6.04 -4.39 -17.08
C GLY A 173 7.14 -5.43 -16.84
N GLU A 174 6.96 -6.31 -15.85
CA GLU A 174 7.97 -7.31 -15.44
C GLU A 174 7.78 -8.67 -16.15
N ALA A 175 6.70 -8.84 -16.91
CA ALA A 175 6.40 -10.10 -17.60
C ALA A 175 7.21 -10.28 -18.89
N ASP A 176 7.50 -11.54 -19.26
CA ASP A 176 7.95 -11.85 -20.62
C ASP A 176 6.76 -11.80 -21.60
N PHE A 177 6.54 -10.62 -22.17
CA PHE A 177 5.47 -10.38 -23.15
C PHE A 177 5.55 -11.32 -24.36
N LYS A 178 6.75 -11.75 -24.76
CA LYS A 178 6.91 -12.58 -25.96
C LYS A 178 6.31 -13.96 -25.76
N GLY A 179 6.53 -14.57 -24.60
CA GLY A 179 5.92 -15.85 -24.22
C GLY A 179 4.39 -15.77 -24.24
N ILE A 180 3.84 -14.78 -23.55
CA ILE A 180 2.39 -14.58 -23.42
C ILE A 180 1.73 -14.31 -24.76
N ILE A 181 2.32 -13.45 -25.61
CA ILE A 181 1.79 -13.14 -26.95
C ILE A 181 1.77 -14.38 -27.84
N ASN A 182 2.83 -15.20 -27.80
CA ASN A 182 2.89 -16.41 -28.62
C ASN A 182 1.80 -17.42 -28.23
N VAL A 183 1.57 -17.60 -26.94
CA VAL A 183 0.53 -18.47 -26.40
C VAL A 183 -0.86 -17.94 -26.75
N LEU A 184 -1.14 -16.65 -26.51
CA LEU A 184 -2.45 -16.05 -26.82
C LEU A 184 -2.79 -16.07 -28.30
N ARG A 185 -1.78 -15.92 -29.17
CA ARG A 185 -1.97 -16.01 -30.63
C ARG A 185 -2.49 -17.39 -31.05
N LYS A 186 -2.11 -18.45 -30.34
CA LYS A 186 -2.59 -19.82 -30.60
C LYS A 186 -4.02 -20.04 -30.15
N VAL A 187 -4.39 -19.48 -28.99
CA VAL A 187 -5.77 -19.50 -28.49
C VAL A 187 -6.71 -18.75 -29.43
N GLY A 188 -6.30 -17.58 -29.90
CA GLY A 188 -7.03 -16.86 -30.95
C GLY A 188 -6.62 -15.40 -31.06
N GLN A 189 -6.65 -14.89 -32.30
CA GLN A 189 -6.25 -13.52 -32.60
C GLN A 189 -7.07 -12.48 -31.82
N TRP A 190 -8.34 -12.75 -31.54
CA TRP A 190 -9.20 -11.86 -30.75
C TRP A 190 -8.72 -11.71 -29.31
N TYR A 191 -8.30 -12.79 -28.66
CA TYR A 191 -7.76 -12.75 -27.30
C TYR A 191 -6.45 -11.95 -27.24
N LEU A 192 -5.62 -12.04 -28.27
CA LEU A 192 -4.40 -11.22 -28.37
C LEU A 192 -4.74 -9.72 -28.47
N VAL A 193 -5.69 -9.34 -29.32
CA VAL A 193 -6.13 -7.95 -29.45
C VAL A 193 -6.73 -7.44 -28.14
N LEU A 194 -7.58 -8.23 -27.50
CA LEU A 194 -8.16 -7.92 -26.21
C LEU A 194 -7.09 -7.71 -25.13
N PHE A 195 -6.07 -8.58 -25.09
CA PHE A 195 -4.96 -8.48 -24.14
C PHE A 195 -4.16 -7.19 -24.32
N ILE A 196 -3.79 -6.86 -25.56
CA ILE A 196 -3.03 -5.63 -25.85
C ILE A 196 -3.87 -4.39 -25.50
N ALA A 197 -5.15 -4.38 -25.90
CA ALA A 197 -6.06 -3.27 -25.59
C ALA A 197 -6.27 -3.10 -24.08
N LEU A 198 -6.45 -4.20 -23.34
CA LEU A 198 -6.55 -4.21 -21.89
C LEU A 198 -5.28 -3.67 -21.25
N LEU A 199 -4.10 -4.14 -21.66
CA LEU A 199 -2.83 -3.71 -21.11
C LEU A 199 -2.61 -2.21 -21.32
N LEU A 200 -2.83 -1.72 -22.55
CA LEU A 200 -2.78 -0.28 -22.86
C LEU A 200 -3.76 0.52 -22.00
N PHE A 201 -5.01 0.05 -21.89
CA PHE A 201 -6.02 0.71 -21.08
C PHE A 201 -5.63 0.75 -19.60
N LEU A 202 -5.15 -0.35 -19.02
CA LEU A 202 -4.76 -0.42 -17.62
C LEU A 202 -3.53 0.45 -17.32
N THR A 203 -2.51 0.42 -18.17
CA THR A 203 -1.31 1.26 -18.01
C THR A 203 -1.68 2.76 -18.08
N LEU A 204 -2.49 3.16 -19.07
CA LEU A 204 -2.95 4.55 -19.17
C LEU A 204 -3.88 4.94 -18.02
N SER A 205 -4.78 4.06 -17.62
CA SER A 205 -5.76 4.32 -16.57
C SER A 205 -5.10 4.48 -15.20
N VAL A 206 -4.15 3.60 -14.82
CA VAL A 206 -3.49 3.68 -13.51
C VAL A 206 -2.71 4.99 -13.37
N SER A 207 -1.93 5.38 -14.38
CA SER A 207 -1.21 6.66 -14.38
C SER A 207 -2.16 7.85 -14.32
N ASN A 208 -3.27 7.82 -15.09
CA ASN A 208 -4.26 8.90 -15.12
C ASN A 208 -5.08 9.01 -13.84
N VAL A 209 -5.38 7.89 -13.16
CA VAL A 209 -6.08 7.88 -11.88
C VAL A 209 -5.19 8.48 -10.79
N ILE A 210 -3.92 8.09 -10.72
CA ILE A 210 -2.98 8.67 -9.76
C ILE A 210 -2.81 10.18 -9.99
N ALA A 211 -2.56 10.58 -11.25
CA ALA A 211 -2.46 12.00 -11.61
C ALA A 211 -3.76 12.76 -11.28
N GLY A 212 -4.92 12.17 -11.58
CA GLY A 212 -6.23 12.73 -11.28
C GLY A 212 -6.47 12.98 -9.80
N VAL A 213 -6.06 12.04 -8.92
CA VAL A 213 -6.16 12.21 -7.47
C VAL A 213 -5.28 13.37 -6.99
N PHE A 214 -4.03 13.44 -7.44
CA PHE A 214 -3.14 14.56 -7.06
C PHE A 214 -3.65 15.91 -7.57
N VAL A 215 -4.21 15.95 -8.78
CA VAL A 215 -4.82 17.17 -9.34
C VAL A 215 -6.06 17.56 -8.54
N ALA A 216 -6.90 16.61 -8.14
CA ALA A 216 -8.07 16.87 -7.30
C ALA A 216 -7.67 17.47 -5.94
N ASP A 217 -6.67 16.88 -5.29
CA ASP A 217 -6.13 17.39 -4.02
C ASP A 217 -5.55 18.81 -4.19
N ALA A 218 -4.81 19.08 -5.27
CA ALA A 218 -4.26 20.40 -5.56
C ALA A 218 -5.37 21.45 -5.83
N ILE A 219 -6.42 21.08 -6.55
CA ILE A 219 -7.58 21.94 -6.80
C ILE A 219 -8.31 22.26 -5.49
N ASP A 220 -8.50 21.29 -4.61
CA ASP A 220 -9.19 21.49 -3.34
C ASP A 220 -8.38 22.37 -2.38
N VAL A 221 -7.05 22.23 -2.35
CA VAL A 221 -6.17 23.15 -1.62
C VAL A 221 -6.29 24.57 -2.18
N ALA A 222 -6.24 24.74 -3.50
CA ALA A 222 -6.36 26.04 -4.14
C ALA A 222 -7.74 26.70 -3.91
N LYS A 223 -8.81 25.92 -3.81
CA LYS A 223 -10.15 26.42 -3.47
C LYS A 223 -10.22 26.93 -2.04
N ARG A 224 -9.69 26.16 -1.08
CA ARG A 224 -9.66 26.57 0.34
C ARG A 224 -8.85 27.85 0.53
N ASP A 225 -7.72 27.98 -0.15
CA ASP A 225 -6.88 29.17 -0.07
C ASP A 225 -7.60 30.43 -0.60
N ARG A 226 -8.32 30.31 -1.73
CA ARG A 226 -9.17 31.41 -2.22
C ARG A 226 -10.28 31.79 -1.26
N GLU A 227 -10.93 30.81 -0.62
CA GLU A 227 -12.01 31.07 0.34
C GLU A 227 -11.49 31.78 1.60
N ILE A 228 -10.31 31.38 2.10
CA ILE A 228 -9.63 32.05 3.22
C ILE A 228 -9.31 33.50 2.86
N ASN A 229 -8.72 33.74 1.68
CA ASN A 229 -8.36 35.08 1.22
C ASN A 229 -9.58 35.99 1.01
N MET A 230 -10.68 35.46 0.45
CA MET A 230 -11.93 36.22 0.32
C MET A 230 -12.54 36.58 1.67
N ARG A 231 -12.49 35.67 2.65
CA ARG A 231 -12.98 35.95 4.01
C ARG A 231 -12.13 37.02 4.71
N ALA A 232 -10.81 36.99 4.54
CA ALA A 232 -9.92 38.02 5.06
C ALA A 232 -10.28 39.40 4.49
N GLN A 233 -10.44 39.51 3.17
CA GLN A 233 -10.82 40.76 2.50
C GLN A 233 -12.20 41.28 2.96
N MET A 234 -13.19 40.40 3.15
CA MET A 234 -14.50 40.82 3.65
C MET A 234 -14.46 41.36 5.08
N MET A 235 -13.56 40.83 5.93
CA MET A 235 -13.38 41.34 7.29
C MET A 235 -12.69 42.71 7.30
N GLU A 236 -11.67 42.90 6.48
CA GLU A 236 -11.01 44.21 6.30
C GLU A 236 -11.99 45.26 5.75
N ALA A 237 -12.81 44.90 4.76
CA ALA A 237 -13.81 45.81 4.20
C ALA A 237 -14.88 46.22 5.22
N ARG A 238 -15.27 45.33 6.15
CA ARG A 238 -16.18 45.67 7.24
C ARG A 238 -15.54 46.63 8.25
N GLN A 239 -14.28 46.40 8.61
CA GLN A 239 -13.55 47.28 9.53
C GLN A 239 -13.35 48.69 8.97
N ASN A 240 -13.20 48.82 7.65
CA ASN A 240 -13.06 50.14 7.00
C ASN A 240 -14.39 50.91 6.86
N MET A 241 -15.55 50.27 7.16
CA MET A 241 -16.87 50.91 7.12
C MET A 241 -17.40 51.33 8.50
N GLU A 242 -16.72 50.94 9.58
CA GLU A 242 -16.98 51.37 10.96
C GLU A 242 -16.07 52.55 11.36
#